data_AF-A0A0P4UV56-F1
#
_entry.id   AF-A0A0P4UV56-F1
#
_cell.length_a   1.000
_cell.length_b   1.000
_cell.length_c   1.000
_cell.angle_alpha   90.00
_cell.angle_beta   90.00
_cell.angle_gamma   90.00
#
_symmetry.space_group_name_H-M   'P 1'
#
loop_
_entity.id
_entity.type
_entity.pdbx_description
1 polymer ?
#
loop_
_entity_poly.entity_id
_entity_poly.type
_entity_poly.pdbx_seq_one_letter_code
_entity_poly.pdbx_strand_id
1 'polypeptide(L)'
;MSTQRVPLEALQKIRQHFKTALLVPKAENYPEIYLDREEPPAPTSLQDLSSLFHFGGSLEEAFQMPNRQGQWFISTANPGTALMKVPSLKLKPGFRLVSYLYRIGDDGTGATWALPEQFSTTSHLEKALLTAGDRDMPPKPESALADFMDAIDGDHSPMSFVIASLLRCELLEFGKVGRIATWSHHRLLNSLPALPNWQWRAEAPKDYSPKVRVFPDGRVAVEFFSCRTVAPIAVFQHVDHYLVGQYQAKHLDRAIAISQPTNGAVKR
;
A
#
# COMPACT_ATOMS: atom_id res chain seq x y z
N MET A 1 -6.65 -17.38 27.66
CA MET A 1 -6.20 -16.36 26.70
C MET A 1 -5.22 -17.01 25.75
N SER A 2 -5.35 -16.80 24.44
CA SER A 2 -4.49 -17.46 23.45
C SER A 2 -3.70 -16.43 22.66
N THR A 3 -2.38 -16.41 22.84
CA THR A 3 -1.45 -15.72 21.94
C THR A 3 -0.92 -16.76 20.96
N GLN A 4 -1.08 -16.50 19.67
CA GLN A 4 -0.59 -17.37 18.60
C GLN A 4 0.58 -16.67 17.90
N ARG A 5 1.70 -17.37 17.75
CA ARG A 5 2.81 -16.91 16.92
C ARG A 5 2.53 -17.29 15.48
N VAL A 6 2.91 -16.41 14.56
CA VAL A 6 2.76 -16.64 13.13
C VAL A 6 4.15 -16.77 12.50
N PRO A 7 4.41 -17.82 11.71
CA PRO A 7 5.68 -18.00 11.03
C PRO A 7 6.00 -16.81 10.11
N LEU A 8 7.21 -16.25 10.23
CA LEU A 8 7.64 -15.12 9.39
C LEU A 8 7.55 -15.46 7.89
N GLU A 9 7.93 -16.68 7.50
CA GLU A 9 7.87 -17.14 6.11
C GLU A 9 6.45 -17.07 5.53
N ALA A 10 5.43 -17.35 6.34
CA ALA A 10 4.04 -17.25 5.91
C ALA A 10 3.67 -15.78 5.65
N LEU A 11 4.02 -14.86 6.56
CA LEU A 11 3.79 -13.42 6.36
C LEU A 11 4.54 -12.90 5.13
N GLN A 12 5.78 -13.36 4.90
CA GLN A 12 6.57 -12.96 3.74
C GLN A 12 5.93 -13.42 2.43
N LYS A 13 5.40 -14.65 2.36
CA LYS A 13 4.66 -15.14 1.19
C LYS A 13 3.38 -14.33 0.93
N ILE A 14 2.62 -14.03 1.97
CA ILE A 14 1.41 -13.19 1.88
C ILE A 14 1.78 -11.78 1.39
N ARG A 15 2.81 -11.18 1.98
CA ARG A 15 3.30 -9.86 1.59
C ARG A 15 3.77 -9.85 0.13
N GLN A 16 4.48 -10.88 -0.31
CA GLN A 16 4.92 -11.00 -1.69
C GLN A 16 3.72 -11.10 -2.64
N HIS A 17 2.69 -11.85 -2.28
CA HIS A 17 1.44 -11.89 -3.05
C HIS A 17 0.82 -10.50 -3.19
N PHE A 18 0.66 -9.75 -2.08
CA PHE A 18 0.15 -8.38 -2.13
C PHE A 18 1.00 -7.47 -3.00
N LYS A 19 2.33 -7.52 -2.88
CA LYS A 19 3.23 -6.73 -3.73
C LYS A 19 3.10 -7.03 -5.21
N THR A 20 2.85 -8.29 -5.57
CA THR A 20 2.64 -8.68 -6.97
C THR A 20 1.25 -8.28 -7.47
N ALA A 21 0.22 -8.31 -6.63
CA ALA A 21 -1.13 -7.91 -6.99
C ALA A 21 -1.30 -6.37 -7.06
N LEU A 22 -0.63 -5.64 -6.18
CA LEU A 22 -0.67 -4.18 -6.07
C LEU A 22 0.44 -3.51 -6.88
N LEU A 23 0.59 -3.93 -8.14
CA LEU A 23 1.50 -3.28 -9.08
C LEU A 23 0.76 -2.21 -9.89
N VAL A 24 1.27 -0.99 -9.82
CA VAL A 24 0.85 0.08 -10.72
C VAL A 24 1.49 -0.17 -12.10
N PRO A 25 0.71 -0.16 -13.19
CA PRO A 25 1.23 -0.31 -14.55
C PRO A 25 2.38 0.65 -14.84
N LYS A 26 3.38 0.19 -15.61
CA LYS A 26 4.55 1.01 -15.94
C LYS A 26 4.14 2.31 -16.64
N ALA A 27 3.14 2.26 -17.52
CA ALA A 27 2.58 3.43 -18.19
C ALA A 27 2.10 4.49 -17.19
N GLU A 28 1.48 4.09 -16.07
CA GLU A 28 0.98 5.03 -15.05
C GLU A 28 2.08 5.65 -14.18
N ASN A 29 3.23 4.99 -14.04
CA ASN A 29 4.39 5.54 -13.33
C ASN A 29 5.32 6.36 -14.23
N TYR A 30 5.48 5.91 -15.48
CA TYR A 30 6.42 6.47 -16.45
C TYR A 30 5.73 6.51 -17.82
N PRO A 31 4.79 7.45 -18.05
CA PRO A 31 4.12 7.57 -19.34
C PRO A 31 5.17 7.81 -20.43
N GLU A 32 5.18 6.99 -21.48
CA GLU A 32 6.02 7.23 -22.65
C GLU A 32 5.39 8.38 -23.44
N ILE A 33 6.16 9.44 -23.62
CA ILE A 33 5.74 10.60 -24.38
C ILE A 33 6.13 10.34 -25.84
N TYR A 34 5.18 9.89 -26.67
CA TYR A 34 5.39 9.65 -28.10
C TYR A 34 5.26 10.95 -28.91
N LEU A 35 6.05 11.97 -28.59
CA LEU A 35 5.96 13.25 -29.31
C LEU A 35 6.48 13.17 -30.75
N ASP A 36 7.31 12.17 -31.08
CA ASP A 36 8.04 12.10 -32.36
C ASP A 36 7.84 10.77 -33.13
N ARG A 37 6.77 10.01 -32.88
CA ARG A 37 6.51 8.75 -33.61
C ARG A 37 5.26 8.87 -34.48
N GLU A 38 5.41 8.54 -35.77
CA GLU A 38 4.29 8.45 -36.73
C GLU A 38 3.40 7.22 -36.46
N GLU A 39 3.91 6.19 -35.78
CA GLU A 39 3.19 4.94 -35.52
C GLU A 39 3.51 4.41 -34.10
N PRO A 40 2.50 3.90 -33.35
CA PRO A 40 2.74 3.37 -32.01
C PRO A 40 3.52 2.05 -32.09
N PRO A 41 4.38 1.74 -31.10
CA PRO A 41 5.04 0.44 -31.05
C PRO A 41 4.02 -0.69 -30.92
N ALA A 42 4.24 -1.80 -31.63
CA ALA A 42 3.42 -3.00 -31.47
C ALA A 42 3.41 -3.46 -30.00
N PRO A 43 2.24 -3.75 -29.41
CA PRO A 43 2.14 -4.12 -28.00
C PRO A 43 2.82 -5.49 -27.79
N THR A 44 3.70 -5.58 -26.80
CA THR A 44 4.37 -6.84 -26.46
C THR A 44 3.62 -7.66 -25.41
N SER A 45 2.60 -7.06 -24.76
CA SER A 45 1.77 -7.68 -23.73
C SER A 45 0.41 -7.00 -23.60
N LEU A 46 -0.53 -7.65 -22.89
CA LEU A 46 -1.83 -7.04 -22.56
C LEU A 46 -1.71 -5.77 -21.69
N GLN A 47 -0.63 -5.65 -20.91
CA GLN A 47 -0.36 -4.46 -20.09
C GLN A 47 0.10 -3.27 -20.94
N ASP A 48 0.61 -3.53 -22.15
CA ASP A 48 1.05 -2.49 -23.10
C ASP A 48 -0.11 -1.95 -23.93
N LEU A 49 -1.29 -2.59 -23.89
CA LEU A 49 -2.48 -2.10 -24.60
C LEU A 49 -2.96 -0.76 -24.06
N SER A 50 -2.74 -0.45 -22.78
CA SER A 50 -3.06 0.88 -22.24
C SER A 50 -2.26 1.96 -22.98
N SER A 51 -0.99 1.69 -23.29
CA SER A 51 -0.11 2.59 -24.04
C SER A 51 -0.58 2.88 -25.45
N LEU A 52 -1.28 1.94 -26.10
CA LEU A 52 -1.84 2.16 -27.44
C LEU A 52 -3.03 3.12 -27.43
N PHE A 53 -3.89 3.06 -26.41
CA PHE A 53 -4.98 4.03 -26.26
C PHE A 53 -4.46 5.45 -26.02
N HIS A 54 -3.20 5.61 -25.56
CA HIS A 54 -2.56 6.93 -25.38
C HIS A 54 -2.03 7.56 -26.66
N PHE A 55 -1.82 6.79 -27.74
CA PHE A 55 -1.25 7.31 -28.99
C PHE A 55 -2.26 8.14 -29.82
N GLY A 56 -3.56 7.90 -29.65
CA GLY A 56 -4.62 8.54 -30.44
C GLY A 56 -5.43 9.64 -29.74
N GLY A 57 -5.10 9.98 -28.50
CA GLY A 57 -5.86 10.94 -27.69
C GLY A 57 -5.59 12.41 -28.07
N SER A 58 -6.62 13.23 -28.08
CA SER A 58 -6.52 14.68 -28.26
C SER A 58 -5.86 15.37 -27.05
N LEU A 59 -5.26 16.55 -27.24
CA LEU A 59 -4.64 17.35 -26.17
C LEU A 59 -5.61 17.73 -25.02
N GLU A 60 -6.93 17.69 -25.25
CA GLU A 60 -7.96 17.90 -24.21
C GLU A 60 -8.22 16.62 -23.38
N GLU A 61 -8.01 15.44 -23.94
CA GLU A 61 -8.01 14.16 -23.21
C GLU A 61 -6.70 13.95 -22.42
N ALA A 62 -5.67 14.77 -22.67
CA ALA A 62 -4.37 14.69 -21.98
C ALA A 62 -4.41 15.02 -20.47
N PHE A 63 -5.53 15.56 -19.96
CA PHE A 63 -5.76 15.69 -18.52
C PHE A 63 -6.14 14.35 -17.85
N GLN A 64 -6.50 13.33 -18.63
CA GLN A 64 -7.01 12.05 -18.16
C GLN A 64 -6.00 10.91 -18.38
N MET A 65 -4.85 11.00 -17.70
CA MET A 65 -3.85 9.93 -17.51
C MET A 65 -2.81 9.73 -18.62
N PRO A 66 -1.60 9.23 -18.27
CA PRO A 66 -0.86 9.45 -17.03
C PRO A 66 -0.14 10.80 -17.14
N ASN A 67 -0.40 11.72 -16.21
CA ASN A 67 0.29 13.00 -16.20
C ASN A 67 1.64 12.91 -15.48
N ARG A 68 2.59 13.78 -15.83
CA ARG A 68 3.83 14.02 -15.05
C ARG A 68 3.85 15.43 -14.43
N GLN A 69 2.73 16.13 -14.54
CA GLN A 69 2.62 17.56 -14.22
C GLN A 69 2.08 17.80 -12.81
N GLY A 70 1.89 16.74 -12.01
CA GLY A 70 1.37 16.85 -10.66
C GLY A 70 -0.13 17.13 -10.65
N GLN A 71 -0.90 16.31 -11.37
CA GLN A 71 -2.36 16.31 -11.30
C GLN A 71 -2.85 14.92 -10.88
N TRP A 72 -4.00 14.85 -10.22
CA TRP A 72 -4.61 13.58 -9.88
C TRP A 72 -5.27 12.94 -11.09
N PHE A 73 -5.19 11.62 -11.19
CA PHE A 73 -5.87 10.84 -12.21
C PHE A 73 -6.31 9.48 -11.66
N ILE A 74 -7.30 8.83 -12.28
CA ILE A 74 -7.84 7.55 -11.82
C ILE A 74 -6.88 6.44 -12.24
N SER A 75 -6.46 5.52 -11.37
CA SER A 75 -5.66 4.35 -11.79
C SER A 75 -6.55 3.29 -12.46
N THR A 76 -6.03 2.67 -13.52
CA THR A 76 -6.64 1.47 -14.13
C THR A 76 -6.39 0.20 -13.30
N ALA A 77 -5.39 0.22 -12.41
CA ALA A 77 -5.08 -0.90 -11.54
C ALA A 77 -6.21 -1.15 -10.54
N ASN A 78 -6.60 -2.42 -10.36
CA ASN A 78 -7.63 -2.83 -9.42
C ASN A 78 -6.99 -3.32 -8.11
N PRO A 79 -7.02 -2.55 -7.00
CA PRO A 79 -6.44 -2.96 -5.73
C PRO A 79 -7.14 -4.18 -5.12
N GLY A 80 -8.41 -4.43 -5.48
CA GLY A 80 -9.17 -5.59 -5.04
C GLY A 80 -8.55 -6.92 -5.48
N THR A 81 -7.68 -6.91 -6.50
CA THR A 81 -6.94 -8.11 -6.92
C THR A 81 -6.02 -8.65 -5.83
N ALA A 82 -5.59 -7.82 -4.87
CA ALA A 82 -4.81 -8.25 -3.72
C ALA A 82 -5.56 -9.21 -2.78
N LEU A 83 -6.89 -9.20 -2.82
CA LEU A 83 -7.73 -10.11 -2.04
C LEU A 83 -7.98 -11.43 -2.79
N MET A 84 -7.66 -11.48 -4.08
CA MET A 84 -7.83 -12.69 -4.88
C MET A 84 -6.79 -13.72 -4.47
N LYS A 85 -7.23 -14.92 -4.06
CA LYS A 85 -6.38 -16.03 -3.57
C LYS A 85 -5.88 -15.89 -2.12
N VAL A 86 -6.39 -14.91 -1.37
CA VAL A 86 -6.19 -14.84 0.09
C VAL A 86 -7.40 -15.49 0.76
N PRO A 87 -7.30 -16.72 1.29
CA PRO A 87 -8.48 -17.52 1.65
C PRO A 87 -9.31 -16.94 2.81
N SER A 88 -8.70 -16.12 3.67
CA SER A 88 -9.33 -15.65 4.92
C SER A 88 -9.81 -14.19 4.88
N LEU A 89 -9.57 -13.46 3.78
CA LEU A 89 -10.02 -12.08 3.59
C LEU A 89 -10.73 -11.93 2.25
N LYS A 90 -11.73 -11.06 2.23
CA LYS A 90 -12.51 -10.73 1.04
C LYS A 90 -12.98 -9.29 1.12
N LEU A 91 -13.41 -8.77 -0.02
CA LEU A 91 -14.16 -7.52 -0.05
C LEU A 91 -15.63 -7.82 0.29
N LYS A 92 -16.27 -6.93 1.04
CA LYS A 92 -17.71 -7.04 1.29
C LYS A 92 -18.50 -7.01 -0.02
N PRO A 93 -19.57 -7.80 -0.16
CA PRO A 93 -20.41 -7.76 -1.35
C PRO A 93 -20.89 -6.34 -1.67
N GLY A 94 -20.88 -5.99 -2.96
CA GLY A 94 -21.33 -4.68 -3.43
C GLY A 94 -20.36 -3.53 -3.19
N PHE A 95 -19.14 -3.78 -2.68
CA PHE A 95 -18.08 -2.78 -2.60
C PHE A 95 -17.00 -3.03 -3.67
N ARG A 96 -16.29 -1.96 -4.04
CA ARG A 96 -15.10 -1.99 -4.89
C ARG A 96 -13.99 -1.12 -4.28
N LEU A 97 -12.74 -1.50 -4.50
CA LEU A 97 -11.58 -0.64 -4.27
C LEU A 97 -11.19 0.09 -5.56
N VAL A 98 -11.00 1.39 -5.48
CA VAL A 98 -10.52 2.25 -6.58
C VAL A 98 -9.33 3.06 -6.09
N SER A 99 -8.46 3.47 -7.00
CA SER A 99 -7.31 4.30 -6.62
C SER A 99 -7.14 5.49 -7.56
N TYR A 100 -6.67 6.59 -7.00
CA TYR A 100 -6.19 7.75 -7.75
C TYR A 100 -4.69 7.85 -7.56
N LEU A 101 -4.01 8.35 -8.59
CA LEU A 101 -2.57 8.54 -8.60
C LEU A 101 -2.24 10.00 -8.88
N TYR A 102 -1.14 10.44 -8.30
CA TYR A 102 -0.53 11.75 -8.52
C TYR A 102 0.93 11.52 -8.86
N ARG A 103 1.44 12.16 -9.92
CA ARG A 103 2.80 11.93 -10.44
C ARG A 103 3.48 13.26 -10.77
N ILE A 104 4.70 13.44 -10.26
CA ILE A 104 5.52 14.62 -10.52
C ILE A 104 7.01 14.23 -10.56
N GLY A 105 7.62 14.35 -11.73
CA GLY A 105 8.99 13.86 -11.94
C GLY A 105 9.13 12.37 -11.60
N ASP A 106 10.06 12.04 -10.69
CA ASP A 106 10.30 10.68 -10.19
C ASP A 106 9.52 10.34 -8.92
N ASP A 107 8.76 11.30 -8.39
CA ASP A 107 7.94 11.15 -7.18
C ASP A 107 6.46 10.98 -7.54
N GLY A 108 5.71 10.32 -6.67
CA GLY A 108 4.28 10.15 -6.87
C GLY A 108 3.61 9.47 -5.70
N THR A 109 2.32 9.76 -5.49
CA THR A 109 1.51 9.18 -4.43
C THR A 109 0.26 8.53 -5.00
N GLY A 110 -0.42 7.75 -4.16
CA GLY A 110 -1.73 7.16 -4.46
C GLY A 110 -2.70 7.34 -3.31
N ALA A 111 -3.98 7.33 -3.64
CA ALA A 111 -5.08 7.31 -2.68
C ALA A 111 -6.08 6.22 -3.07
N THR A 112 -6.26 5.23 -2.19
CA THR A 112 -7.21 4.13 -2.38
C THR A 112 -8.48 4.38 -1.57
N TRP A 113 -9.63 4.22 -2.21
CA TRP A 113 -10.94 4.34 -1.59
C TRP A 113 -11.74 3.06 -1.75
N ALA A 114 -12.60 2.79 -0.77
CA ALA A 114 -13.66 1.81 -0.90
C ALA A 114 -15.00 2.51 -1.07
N LEU A 115 -15.81 2.07 -2.02
CA LEU A 115 -17.12 2.65 -2.31
C LEU A 115 -18.07 1.57 -2.86
N PRO A 116 -19.39 1.77 -2.78
CA PRO A 116 -20.34 0.85 -3.38
C PRO A 116 -20.13 0.76 -4.90
N GLU A 117 -20.34 -0.43 -5.47
CA GLU A 117 -20.00 -0.74 -6.86
C GLU A 117 -20.69 0.20 -7.87
N GLN A 118 -21.94 0.57 -7.61
CA GLN A 118 -22.71 1.52 -8.44
C GLN A 118 -22.10 2.92 -8.54
N PHE A 119 -21.27 3.33 -7.57
CA PHE A 119 -20.55 4.62 -7.59
C PHE A 119 -19.11 4.49 -8.10
N SER A 120 -18.68 3.29 -8.49
CA SER A 120 -17.32 3.01 -8.96
C SER A 120 -17.13 3.16 -10.47
N THR A 121 -18.13 3.68 -11.19
CA THR A 121 -18.02 3.94 -12.64
C THR A 121 -17.10 5.13 -12.92
N THR A 122 -16.48 5.15 -14.10
CA THR A 122 -15.58 6.23 -14.52
C THR A 122 -16.20 7.61 -14.36
N SER A 123 -17.47 7.79 -14.74
CA SER A 123 -18.16 9.10 -14.64
C SER A 123 -18.33 9.60 -13.21
N HIS A 124 -18.52 8.71 -12.22
CA HIS A 124 -18.54 9.12 -10.81
C HIS A 124 -17.13 9.43 -10.29
N LEU A 125 -16.13 8.65 -10.71
CA LEU A 125 -14.75 8.84 -10.30
C LEU A 125 -14.14 10.13 -10.88
N GLU A 126 -14.49 10.51 -12.11
CA GLU A 126 -14.03 11.74 -12.77
C GLU A 126 -14.57 12.99 -12.09
N LYS A 127 -15.83 12.97 -11.60
CA LYS A 127 -16.39 14.09 -10.84
C LYS A 127 -15.55 14.44 -9.62
N ALA A 128 -14.93 13.44 -8.97
CA ALA A 128 -14.07 13.68 -7.81
C ALA A 128 -12.77 14.43 -8.18
N LEU A 129 -12.27 14.26 -9.42
CA LEU A 129 -11.07 14.95 -9.91
C LEU A 129 -11.29 16.46 -10.01
N LEU A 130 -12.52 16.91 -10.29
CA LEU A 130 -12.86 18.34 -10.39
C LEU A 130 -12.65 19.11 -9.09
N THR A 131 -12.69 18.39 -7.96
CA THR A 131 -12.50 18.95 -6.62
C THR A 131 -11.14 18.59 -6.01
N ALA A 132 -10.30 17.87 -6.76
CA ALA A 132 -8.98 17.49 -6.29
C ALA A 132 -8.06 18.71 -6.21
N GLY A 133 -7.20 18.72 -5.19
CA GLY A 133 -6.21 19.78 -5.02
C GLY A 133 -4.82 19.36 -5.46
N ASP A 134 -3.85 19.84 -4.68
CA ASP A 134 -2.47 19.40 -4.76
C ASP A 134 -2.31 17.95 -4.26
N ARG A 135 -1.05 17.51 -4.15
CA ARG A 135 -0.66 16.17 -3.70
C ARG A 135 -1.25 15.80 -2.33
N ASP A 136 -1.48 16.75 -1.44
CA ASP A 136 -1.90 16.46 -0.06
C ASP A 136 -3.43 16.53 0.10
N MET A 137 -4.15 16.88 -0.97
CA MET A 137 -5.62 16.88 -1.06
C MET A 137 -6.10 15.93 -2.17
N PRO A 138 -6.09 14.59 -1.93
CA PRO A 138 -6.52 13.62 -2.91
C PRO A 138 -8.01 13.76 -3.25
N PRO A 139 -8.42 13.41 -4.49
CA PRO A 139 -9.83 13.31 -4.86
C PRO A 139 -10.54 12.32 -3.94
N LYS A 140 -11.74 12.70 -3.48
CA LYS A 140 -12.62 11.83 -2.70
C LYS A 140 -13.91 11.57 -3.48
N PRO A 141 -14.13 10.33 -3.97
CA PRO A 141 -15.37 9.95 -4.63
C PRO A 141 -16.60 10.13 -3.76
N GLU A 142 -17.73 10.35 -4.43
CA GLU A 142 -19.05 10.26 -3.80
C GLU A 142 -19.23 8.88 -3.15
N SER A 143 -19.84 8.86 -1.96
CA SER A 143 -20.11 7.63 -1.22
C SER A 143 -18.88 6.79 -0.84
N ALA A 144 -17.66 7.34 -0.93
CA ALA A 144 -16.47 6.68 -0.42
C ALA A 144 -16.55 6.52 1.11
N LEU A 145 -16.23 5.32 1.59
CA LEU A 145 -16.08 5.05 3.02
C LEU A 145 -14.95 5.91 3.61
N ALA A 146 -15.03 6.17 4.92
CA ALA A 146 -14.02 6.94 5.63
C ALA A 146 -12.67 6.22 5.68
N ASP A 147 -12.68 4.90 5.86
CA ASP A 147 -11.50 4.04 5.76
C ASP A 147 -11.81 2.87 4.81
N PHE A 148 -10.92 2.58 3.87
CA PHE A 148 -11.12 1.47 2.92
C PHE A 148 -11.18 0.10 3.62
N MET A 149 -10.61 -0.03 4.83
CA MET A 149 -10.68 -1.26 5.62
C MET A 149 -12.10 -1.58 6.08
N ASP A 150 -13.02 -0.59 6.10
CA ASP A 150 -14.43 -0.82 6.42
C ASP A 150 -15.14 -1.68 5.37
N ALA A 151 -14.61 -1.75 4.14
CA ALA A 151 -15.11 -2.63 3.09
C ALA A 151 -14.50 -4.04 3.14
N ILE A 152 -13.57 -4.31 4.04
CA ILE A 152 -12.91 -5.62 4.17
C ILE A 152 -13.68 -6.49 5.14
N ASP A 153 -13.79 -7.77 4.79
CA ASP A 153 -14.41 -8.83 5.58
C ASP A 153 -13.54 -10.10 5.54
N GLY A 154 -13.84 -11.08 6.38
CA GLY A 154 -13.02 -12.28 6.49
C GLY A 154 -13.65 -13.35 7.37
N ASP A 155 -12.89 -14.39 7.67
CA ASP A 155 -13.35 -15.53 8.47
C ASP A 155 -13.24 -15.31 10.00
N HIS A 156 -12.79 -14.12 10.41
CA HIS A 156 -12.49 -13.74 11.80
C HIS A 156 -11.54 -14.69 12.54
N SER A 157 -10.75 -15.48 11.81
CA SER A 157 -9.65 -16.25 12.39
C SER A 157 -8.53 -15.31 12.85
N PRO A 158 -7.70 -15.70 13.85
CA PRO A 158 -6.54 -14.91 14.25
C PRO A 158 -5.61 -14.56 13.07
N MET A 159 -5.46 -15.48 12.12
CA MET A 159 -4.62 -15.26 10.93
C MET A 159 -5.20 -14.19 9.99
N SER A 160 -6.53 -14.12 9.84
CA SER A 160 -7.17 -13.11 9.00
C SER A 160 -6.83 -11.67 9.44
N PHE A 161 -6.76 -11.43 10.75
CA PHE A 161 -6.36 -10.12 11.29
C PHE A 161 -4.90 -9.80 10.99
N VAL A 162 -4.00 -10.78 11.09
CA VAL A 162 -2.58 -10.59 10.73
C VAL A 162 -2.41 -10.25 9.25
N ILE A 163 -3.19 -10.91 8.40
CA ILE A 163 -3.21 -10.63 6.96
C ILE A 163 -3.79 -9.23 6.70
N ALA A 164 -4.83 -8.83 7.44
CA ALA A 164 -5.45 -7.51 7.31
C ALA A 164 -4.50 -6.37 7.71
N SER A 165 -3.70 -6.57 8.76
CA SER A 165 -2.62 -5.66 9.15
C SER A 165 -1.64 -5.42 8.00
N LEU A 166 -1.15 -6.50 7.37
CA LEU A 166 -0.24 -6.40 6.22
C LEU A 166 -0.90 -5.75 5.01
N LEU A 167 -2.14 -6.13 4.69
CA LEU A 167 -2.90 -5.57 3.58
C LEU A 167 -3.03 -4.05 3.72
N ARG A 168 -3.33 -3.55 4.94
CA ARG A 168 -3.42 -2.12 5.20
C ARG A 168 -2.11 -1.41 4.88
N CYS A 169 -0.97 -1.94 5.33
CA CYS A 169 0.33 -1.35 5.02
C CYS A 169 0.61 -1.30 3.50
N GLU A 170 0.29 -2.37 2.78
CA GLU A 170 0.50 -2.43 1.33
C GLU A 170 -0.46 -1.50 0.56
N LEU A 171 -1.74 -1.41 0.94
CA LEU A 171 -2.69 -0.48 0.32
C LEU A 171 -2.37 0.99 0.62
N LEU A 172 -1.85 1.32 1.81
CA LEU A 172 -1.39 2.68 2.12
C LEU A 172 -0.10 3.06 1.38
N GLU A 173 0.68 2.08 0.93
CA GLU A 173 1.87 2.29 0.08
C GLU A 173 1.50 2.30 -1.41
N PHE A 174 0.34 1.77 -1.78
CA PHE A 174 -0.06 1.62 -3.17
C PHE A 174 -0.09 2.96 -3.90
N GLY A 175 0.62 3.03 -5.03
CA GLY A 175 0.77 4.25 -5.81
C GLY A 175 1.86 5.21 -5.34
N LYS A 176 2.55 4.93 -4.23
CA LYS A 176 3.72 5.72 -3.79
C LYS A 176 4.99 5.29 -4.51
N VAL A 177 5.72 6.26 -5.04
CA VAL A 177 7.02 6.10 -5.69
C VAL A 177 7.96 7.24 -5.29
N GLY A 178 9.26 7.01 -5.43
CA GLY A 178 10.29 8.00 -5.09
C GLY A 178 10.46 8.18 -3.58
N ARG A 179 10.67 9.43 -3.13
CA ARG A 179 11.07 9.77 -1.76
C ARG A 179 9.97 9.58 -0.73
N ILE A 180 8.72 9.56 -1.18
CA ILE A 180 7.54 9.43 -0.32
C ILE A 180 7.14 7.97 -0.09
N ALA A 181 7.72 7.03 -0.86
CA ALA A 181 7.58 5.61 -0.60
C ALA A 181 8.33 5.27 0.70
N THR A 182 7.66 4.60 1.62
CA THR A 182 8.24 4.26 2.92
C THR A 182 8.19 2.77 3.16
N TRP A 183 7.00 2.18 3.15
CA TRP A 183 6.77 0.78 3.50
C TRP A 183 7.46 -0.21 2.55
N SER A 184 7.62 0.15 1.28
CA SER A 184 8.37 -0.62 0.27
C SER A 184 9.82 -0.93 0.71
N HIS A 185 10.42 -0.04 1.48
CA HIS A 185 11.77 -0.19 2.07
C HIS A 185 11.80 -1.00 3.37
N HIS A 186 10.65 -1.42 3.90
CA HIS A 186 10.59 -2.22 5.10
C HIS A 186 10.77 -3.71 4.78
N ARG A 187 11.40 -4.45 5.70
CA ARG A 187 11.51 -5.93 5.68
C ARG A 187 10.97 -6.46 7.00
N LEU A 188 10.12 -7.48 6.93
CA LEU A 188 9.54 -8.09 8.14
C LEU A 188 10.62 -8.83 8.92
N LEU A 189 10.53 -8.80 10.24
CA LEU A 189 11.52 -9.38 11.16
C LEU A 189 10.92 -10.49 12.01
N ASN A 190 11.76 -11.46 12.35
CA ASN A 190 11.61 -12.40 13.47
C ASN A 190 12.82 -12.36 14.41
N SER A 191 13.87 -11.64 14.03
CA SER A 191 15.07 -11.37 14.81
C SER A 191 15.61 -10.00 14.44
N LEU A 192 16.41 -9.43 15.34
CA LEU A 192 17.10 -8.17 15.10
C LEU A 192 18.16 -8.34 14.00
N PRO A 193 18.26 -7.44 13.02
CA PRO A 193 19.36 -7.48 12.05
C PRO A 193 20.72 -7.27 12.73
N ALA A 194 21.74 -8.00 12.26
CA ALA A 194 23.11 -7.93 12.74
C ALA A 194 23.83 -6.65 12.25
N LEU A 195 23.31 -5.49 12.65
CA LEU A 195 23.92 -4.19 12.42
C LEU A 195 24.58 -3.70 13.71
N PRO A 196 25.74 -3.02 13.61
CA PRO A 196 26.35 -2.40 14.77
C PRO A 196 25.49 -1.24 15.28
N ASN A 197 25.48 -1.05 16.61
CA ASN A 197 25.03 0.16 17.30
C ASN A 197 23.55 0.55 17.08
N TRP A 198 22.64 -0.28 17.61
CA TRP A 198 21.24 0.11 17.75
C TRP A 198 21.05 1.12 18.89
N GLN A 199 20.58 2.31 18.54
CA GLN A 199 20.09 3.27 19.52
C GLN A 199 18.61 3.00 19.80
N TRP A 200 18.35 2.40 20.96
CA TRP A 200 17.01 2.06 21.42
C TRP A 200 16.26 3.30 21.94
N ARG A 201 15.01 3.45 21.51
CA ARG A 201 14.08 4.49 22.01
C ARG A 201 13.21 3.99 23.17
N ALA A 202 13.16 2.68 23.36
CA ALA A 202 12.45 1.97 24.42
C ALA A 202 13.20 0.67 24.75
N GLU A 203 12.77 -0.08 25.76
CA GLU A 203 13.34 -1.42 26.06
C GLU A 203 13.30 -2.31 24.81
N ALA A 204 14.41 -2.99 24.51
CA ALA A 204 14.51 -3.88 23.38
C ALA A 204 13.52 -5.05 23.52
N PRO A 205 12.67 -5.34 22.51
CA PRO A 205 11.79 -6.48 22.53
C PRO A 205 12.56 -7.79 22.73
N LYS A 206 12.06 -8.65 23.62
CA LYS A 206 12.59 -9.99 23.83
C LYS A 206 12.16 -10.97 22.73
N ASP A 207 11.08 -10.65 22.02
CA ASP A 207 10.47 -11.49 20.99
C ASP A 207 9.96 -10.64 19.82
N TYR A 208 10.62 -10.78 18.68
CA TYR A 208 10.29 -10.11 17.41
C TYR A 208 9.35 -10.94 16.54
N SER A 209 8.94 -12.14 16.96
CA SER A 209 8.04 -12.97 16.16
C SER A 209 6.68 -12.26 15.98
N PRO A 210 6.13 -12.28 14.74
CA PRO A 210 4.77 -11.84 14.51
C PRO A 210 3.80 -12.65 15.37
N LYS A 211 2.86 -11.97 16.02
CA LYS A 211 1.93 -12.61 16.95
C LYS A 211 0.56 -11.96 16.88
N VAL A 212 -0.45 -12.76 17.19
CA VAL A 212 -1.83 -12.33 17.33
C VAL A 212 -2.38 -12.80 18.66
N ARG A 213 -3.10 -11.92 19.34
CA ARG A 213 -3.75 -12.18 20.62
C ARG A 213 -5.24 -11.92 20.48
N VAL A 214 -6.04 -12.93 20.79
CA VAL A 214 -7.49 -12.80 20.90
C VAL A 214 -7.88 -12.66 22.36
N PHE A 215 -8.61 -11.60 22.68
CA PHE A 215 -9.10 -11.30 24.02
C PHE A 215 -10.43 -12.01 24.31
N PRO A 216 -10.78 -12.25 25.59
CA PRO A 216 -12.05 -12.91 25.95
C PRO A 216 -13.31 -12.17 25.46
N ASP A 217 -13.21 -10.86 25.26
CA ASP A 217 -14.29 -10.02 24.75
C ASP A 217 -14.38 -9.99 23.21
N GLY A 218 -13.58 -10.79 22.52
CA GLY A 218 -13.54 -10.88 21.05
C GLY A 218 -12.68 -9.82 20.36
N ARG A 219 -12.07 -8.88 21.10
CA ARG A 219 -11.08 -7.97 20.50
C ARG A 219 -9.84 -8.73 20.07
N VAL A 220 -9.11 -8.20 19.10
CA VAL A 220 -7.87 -8.80 18.60
C VAL A 220 -6.76 -7.76 18.58
N ALA A 221 -5.56 -8.16 19.02
CA ALA A 221 -4.34 -7.39 18.84
C ALA A 221 -3.34 -8.17 17.98
N VAL A 222 -2.82 -7.53 16.94
CA VAL A 222 -1.74 -8.05 16.10
C VAL A 222 -0.47 -7.23 16.40
N GLU A 223 0.66 -7.91 16.56
CA GLU A 223 1.97 -7.27 16.70
C GLU A 223 2.96 -7.92 15.74
N PHE A 224 3.70 -7.11 15.00
CA PHE A 224 4.82 -7.56 14.18
C PHE A 224 5.88 -6.46 14.06
N PHE A 225 7.06 -6.83 13.57
CA PHE A 225 8.20 -5.93 13.47
C PHE A 225 8.70 -5.84 12.04
N SER A 226 9.23 -4.68 11.69
CA SER A 226 9.92 -4.48 10.42
C SER A 226 11.19 -3.64 10.58
N CYS A 227 12.16 -3.83 9.69
CA CYS A 227 13.34 -2.99 9.55
C CYS A 227 13.26 -2.21 8.23
N ARG A 228 13.38 -0.89 8.29
CA ARG A 228 13.61 -0.07 7.11
C ARG A 228 15.05 -0.25 6.66
N THR A 229 15.27 -0.69 5.42
CA THR A 229 16.60 -1.05 4.91
C THR A 229 17.36 0.09 4.21
N VAL A 230 16.75 1.27 4.11
CA VAL A 230 17.38 2.48 3.56
C VAL A 230 17.54 3.52 4.66
N ALA A 231 18.52 4.42 4.54
CA ALA A 231 18.85 5.37 5.59
C ALA A 231 17.74 6.41 5.86
N PRO A 232 17.44 6.77 7.12
CA PRO A 232 17.92 6.11 8.34
C PRO A 232 17.36 4.69 8.48
N ILE A 233 18.25 3.73 8.77
CA ILE A 233 17.89 2.35 9.04
C ILE A 233 17.29 2.29 10.44
N ALA A 234 16.07 1.78 10.55
CA ALA A 234 15.33 1.77 11.80
C ALA A 234 14.45 0.52 11.92
N VAL A 235 14.29 0.05 13.16
CA VAL A 235 13.35 -1.03 13.52
C VAL A 235 12.06 -0.41 13.99
N PHE A 236 10.95 -0.91 13.46
CA PHE A 236 9.60 -0.48 13.75
C PHE A 236 8.80 -1.61 14.41
N GLN A 237 8.02 -1.24 15.41
CA GLN A 237 6.98 -2.07 16.03
C GLN A 237 5.63 -1.62 15.49
N HIS A 238 4.90 -2.57 14.93
CA HIS A 238 3.56 -2.38 14.38
C HIS A 238 2.57 -3.08 15.30
N VAL A 239 1.58 -2.35 15.82
CA VAL A 239 0.53 -2.92 16.66
C VAL A 239 -0.83 -2.47 16.16
N ASP A 240 -1.68 -3.44 15.81
CA ASP A 240 -3.06 -3.21 15.38
C ASP A 240 -4.04 -3.73 16.41
N HIS A 241 -5.00 -2.87 16.80
CA HIS A 241 -6.10 -3.27 17.67
C HIS A 241 -7.41 -3.25 16.90
N TYR A 242 -8.05 -4.41 16.83
CA TYR A 242 -9.33 -4.62 16.17
C TYR A 242 -10.46 -4.71 17.20
N LEU A 243 -11.58 -4.06 16.87
CA LEU A 243 -12.84 -4.27 17.58
C LEU A 243 -13.48 -5.60 17.13
N VAL A 244 -14.45 -6.07 17.91
CA VAL A 244 -15.14 -7.34 17.65
C VAL A 244 -15.77 -7.32 16.26
N GLY A 245 -15.39 -8.29 15.41
CA GLY A 245 -15.95 -8.46 14.07
C GLY A 245 -15.56 -7.39 13.04
N GLN A 246 -14.57 -6.54 13.32
CA GLN A 246 -14.16 -5.44 12.43
C GLN A 246 -12.73 -5.60 11.94
N TYR A 247 -12.48 -5.28 10.67
CA TYR A 247 -11.15 -5.26 10.05
C TYR A 247 -10.52 -3.86 9.95
N GLN A 248 -11.22 -2.82 10.43
CA GLN A 248 -10.64 -1.52 10.68
C GLN A 248 -9.91 -1.54 12.04
N ALA A 249 -8.59 -1.41 12.02
CA ALA A 249 -7.78 -1.37 13.23
C ALA A 249 -7.46 0.05 13.67
N LYS A 250 -7.34 0.23 14.99
CA LYS A 250 -6.50 1.29 15.54
C LYS A 250 -5.03 0.88 15.41
N HIS A 251 -4.38 1.43 14.40
CA HIS A 251 -2.99 1.17 14.08
C HIS A 251 -2.03 2.01 14.90
N LEU A 252 -0.92 1.41 15.30
CA LEU A 252 0.18 2.05 15.99
C LEU A 252 1.50 1.61 15.37
N ASP A 253 2.19 2.54 14.72
CA ASP A 253 3.55 2.33 14.20
C ASP A 253 4.55 3.16 15.00
N ARG A 254 5.63 2.51 15.46
CA ARG A 254 6.66 3.14 16.30
C ARG A 254 8.04 2.69 15.88
N ALA A 255 8.90 3.64 15.54
CA ALA A 255 10.34 3.38 15.48
C ALA A 255 10.87 3.12 16.89
N ILE A 256 11.35 1.91 17.15
CA ILE A 256 11.86 1.46 18.47
C ILE A 256 13.38 1.45 18.56
N ALA A 257 14.07 1.39 17.42
CA ALA A 257 15.52 1.50 17.34
C ALA A 257 15.95 2.15 16.03
N ILE A 258 17.06 2.88 16.06
CA ILE A 258 17.71 3.45 14.87
C ILE A 258 19.16 2.98 14.85
N SER A 259 19.63 2.52 13.70
CA SER A 259 21.04 2.19 13.51
C SER A 259 21.83 3.48 13.31
N GLN A 260 22.88 3.67 14.12
CA GLN A 260 23.82 4.75 13.90
C GLN A 260 24.92 4.30 12.95
N PRO A 261 25.28 5.12 11.94
CA PRO A 261 26.49 4.85 11.17
C PRO A 261 27.67 4.82 12.13
N THR A 262 28.47 3.75 12.08
CA THR A 262 29.78 3.72 12.71
C THR A 262 30.61 4.84 12.10
N ASN A 263 30.80 5.94 12.83
CA ASN A 263 31.77 6.98 12.49
C ASN A 263 33.16 6.33 12.51
N GLY A 264 33.64 5.87 11.35
CA GLY A 264 34.87 5.10 11.29
C GLY A 264 35.32 4.69 9.89
N ALA A 265 35.46 5.65 8.96
CA ALA A 265 36.52 5.68 7.94
C ALA A 265 36.42 6.94 7.05
N VAL A 266 36.67 8.12 7.62
CA VAL A 266 37.37 9.17 6.86
C VAL A 266 38.75 9.25 7.49
N LYS A 267 39.69 8.44 6.97
CA LYS A 267 41.10 8.80 7.09
C LYS A 267 41.36 9.86 6.02
N ARG A 268 42.01 10.92 6.47
CA ARG A 268 42.47 12.09 5.69
C ARG A 268 43.16 11.70 4.40
#